data_AF-D2QQ07-F1
#
_entry.id   AF-D2QQ07-F1
#
_cell.length_a   1.000
_cell.length_b   1.000
_cell.length_c   1.000
_cell.angle_alpha   90.00
_cell.angle_beta   90.00
_cell.angle_gamma   90.00
#
_symmetry.space_group_name_H-M   'P 1'
#
loop_
_entity.id
_entity.type
_entity.pdbx_description
1 polymer ?
#
loop_
_entity_poly.entity_id
_entity_poly.type
_entity_poly.pdbx_seq_one_letter_code
_entity_poly.pdbx_strand_id
1 'polypeptide(L)'
;MGKIQSKVARLTKLLLIEPYKIIGLWSNGETRINDFTEEVEEWKNSHSKELKKLASPRTFKTAFVKDGTLAFSGSKVYVPGITGEQPIDFDRRKLYADSKLIGTSVSYEEAIRPQKKRLENRKRRTSAVEHLEHKLSDSDSFNIAPAMIKRIDTRVKQLVAIGGELIELE
;
A
#
# COMPACT_ATOMS: atom_id res chain seq x y z
N MET A 1 -37.72 12.34 -25.15
CA MET A 1 -36.49 12.62 -24.35
C MET A 1 -36.07 11.34 -23.65
N GLY A 2 -35.04 10.66 -24.15
CA GLY A 2 -34.53 9.44 -23.54
C GLY A 2 -33.81 9.78 -22.24
N LYS A 3 -34.29 9.25 -21.10
CA LYS A 3 -33.55 9.30 -19.84
C LYS A 3 -32.22 8.58 -20.10
N ILE A 4 -31.12 9.34 -20.19
CA ILE A 4 -29.78 8.76 -20.14
C ILE A 4 -29.71 8.10 -18.77
N GLN A 5 -29.97 6.78 -18.72
CA GLN A 5 -29.73 6.00 -17.53
C GLN A 5 -28.23 6.17 -17.24
N SER A 6 -27.93 6.96 -16.20
CA SER A 6 -26.58 7.09 -15.66
C SER A 6 -26.07 5.68 -15.39
N LYS A 7 -25.25 5.15 -16.30
CA LYS A 7 -24.62 3.86 -16.10
C LYS A 7 -23.65 4.06 -14.96
N VAL A 8 -23.89 3.35 -13.85
CA VAL A 8 -23.00 3.31 -12.69
C VAL A 8 -21.57 3.13 -13.18
N ALA A 9 -20.68 4.03 -12.76
CA ALA A 9 -19.28 4.02 -13.15
C ALA A 9 -18.65 2.65 -12.83
N ARG A 10 -17.76 2.20 -13.71
CA ARG A 10 -17.04 0.93 -13.57
C ARG A 10 -15.61 1.18 -13.16
N LEU A 11 -15.11 0.41 -12.21
CA LEU A 11 -13.69 0.41 -11.89
C LEU A 11 -12.94 -0.18 -13.08
N THR A 12 -12.04 0.58 -13.67
CA THR A 12 -11.31 0.19 -14.89
C THR A 12 -9.89 -0.27 -14.58
N LYS A 13 -9.24 0.38 -13.62
CA LYS A 13 -7.84 0.10 -13.28
C LYS A 13 -7.56 0.42 -11.82
N LEU A 14 -6.75 -0.43 -11.18
CA LEU A 14 -6.14 -0.11 -9.88
C LEU A 14 -4.84 0.67 -10.13
N LEU A 15 -4.70 1.82 -9.49
CA LEU A 15 -3.52 2.67 -9.58
C LEU A 15 -2.56 2.42 -8.42
N LEU A 16 -3.09 2.24 -7.21
CA LEU A 16 -2.32 1.95 -6.01
C LEU A 16 -3.12 1.07 -5.05
N ILE A 17 -2.42 0.14 -4.40
CA ILE A 17 -2.97 -0.74 -3.37
C ILE A 17 -2.08 -0.64 -2.15
N GLU A 18 -2.59 0.01 -1.11
CA GLU A 18 -2.01 0.07 0.22
C GLU A 18 -2.79 -0.88 1.16
N PRO A 19 -2.27 -1.19 2.37
CA PRO A 19 -3.08 -1.88 3.36
C PRO A 19 -4.42 -1.18 3.56
N TYR A 20 -5.50 -1.85 3.17
CA TYR A 20 -6.89 -1.41 3.32
C TYR A 20 -7.27 -0.14 2.56
N LYS A 21 -6.41 0.36 1.65
CA LYS A 21 -6.74 1.51 0.81
C LYS A 21 -6.41 1.22 -0.64
N ILE A 22 -7.33 1.60 -1.52
CA ILE A 22 -7.20 1.36 -2.95
C ILE A 22 -7.51 2.65 -3.68
N ILE A 23 -6.61 3.02 -4.59
CA ILE A 23 -6.82 4.11 -5.52
C ILE A 23 -7.09 3.51 -6.89
N GLY A 24 -8.20 3.90 -7.52
CA GLY A 24 -8.65 3.34 -8.78
C GLY A 24 -9.15 4.39 -9.76
N LEU A 25 -8.99 4.09 -11.06
CA LEU A 25 -9.56 4.84 -12.17
C LEU A 25 -10.91 4.25 -12.55
N TRP A 26 -11.91 5.11 -12.66
CA TRP A 26 -13.28 4.74 -13.01
C TRP A 26 -13.62 5.13 -14.46
N SER A 27 -14.64 4.48 -15.02
CA SER A 27 -15.01 4.60 -16.44
C SER A 27 -15.53 5.97 -16.84
N ASN A 28 -15.85 6.83 -15.88
CA ASN A 28 -16.19 8.23 -16.06
C ASN A 28 -14.97 9.15 -16.03
N GLY A 29 -13.75 8.61 -15.97
CA GLY A 29 -12.51 9.37 -15.90
C GLY A 29 -12.11 9.81 -14.49
N GLU A 30 -12.92 9.49 -13.48
CA GLU A 30 -12.62 9.84 -12.09
C GLU A 30 -11.55 8.93 -11.50
N THR A 31 -10.63 9.53 -10.76
CA THR A 31 -9.72 8.81 -9.86
C THR A 31 -10.26 8.93 -8.45
N ARG A 32 -10.54 7.79 -7.83
CA ARG A 32 -11.17 7.74 -6.50
C ARG A 32 -10.38 6.84 -5.57
N ILE A 33 -10.46 7.14 -4.28
CA ILE A 33 -9.90 6.34 -3.20
C ILE A 33 -11.02 5.62 -2.45
N ASN A 34 -10.84 4.32 -2.24
CA ASN A 34 -11.61 3.50 -1.32
C ASN A 34 -10.74 3.22 -0.10
N ASP A 35 -11.17 3.69 1.07
CA ASP A 35 -10.49 3.48 2.34
C ASP A 35 -11.36 2.56 3.19
N PHE A 36 -10.86 1.36 3.46
CA PHE A 36 -11.56 0.30 4.17
C PHE A 36 -11.09 0.17 5.63
N THR A 37 -10.36 1.16 6.16
CA THR A 37 -9.72 1.06 7.48
C THR A 37 -10.73 0.84 8.59
N GLU A 38 -11.93 1.40 8.47
CA GLU A 38 -13.00 1.26 9.48
C GLU A 38 -13.66 -0.12 9.40
N GLU A 39 -13.88 -0.63 8.19
CA GLU A 39 -14.52 -1.91 7.89
C GLU A 39 -13.65 -3.11 8.28
N VAL A 40 -12.33 -2.92 8.39
CA VAL A 40 -11.40 -3.99 8.79
C VAL A 40 -11.74 -4.56 10.16
N GLU A 41 -12.16 -3.73 11.12
CA GLU A 41 -12.54 -4.24 12.45
C GLU A 41 -13.83 -5.07 12.38
N GLU A 42 -14.78 -4.68 11.53
CA GLU A 42 -15.97 -5.50 11.27
C GLU A 42 -15.61 -6.82 10.59
N TRP A 43 -14.65 -6.81 9.65
CA TRP A 43 -14.21 -8.01 8.95
C TRP A 43 -13.51 -9.00 9.86
N LYS A 44 -12.70 -8.54 10.82
CA LYS A 44 -12.06 -9.39 11.84
C LYS A 44 -13.09 -10.10 12.70
N ASN A 45 -14.16 -9.40 13.05
CA ASN A 45 -15.22 -9.89 13.94
C ASN A 45 -16.37 -10.58 13.20
N SER A 46 -16.38 -10.54 11.85
CA SER A 46 -17.41 -11.15 11.02
C SER A 46 -17.52 -12.65 11.23
N HIS A 47 -18.69 -13.25 11.03
CA HIS A 47 -18.84 -14.71 11.02
C HIS A 47 -18.32 -15.35 9.72
N SER A 48 -18.10 -14.57 8.65
CA SER A 48 -17.54 -15.06 7.39
C SER A 48 -16.03 -15.24 7.49
N LYS A 49 -15.55 -16.45 7.23
CA LYS A 49 -14.11 -16.78 7.18
C LYS A 49 -13.40 -15.99 6.08
N GLU A 50 -14.11 -15.69 5.02
CA GLU A 50 -13.60 -15.04 3.83
C GLU A 50 -13.42 -13.53 4.04
N LEU A 51 -14.35 -12.89 4.77
CA LEU A 51 -14.16 -11.51 5.24
C LEU A 51 -13.02 -11.41 6.26
N LYS A 52 -12.91 -12.37 7.20
CA LYS A 52 -11.75 -12.42 8.12
C LYS A 52 -10.42 -12.50 7.39
N LYS A 53 -10.34 -13.27 6.28
CA LYS A 53 -9.14 -13.34 5.44
C LYS A 53 -8.79 -11.99 4.82
N LEU A 54 -9.79 -11.21 4.38
CA LEU A 54 -9.58 -9.88 3.81
C LEU A 54 -9.07 -8.86 4.82
N ALA A 55 -9.36 -9.05 6.11
CA ALA A 55 -8.77 -8.25 7.18
C ALA A 55 -7.26 -8.46 7.33
N SER A 56 -6.64 -9.42 6.63
CA SER A 56 -5.19 -9.51 6.53
C SER A 56 -4.66 -8.56 5.44
N PRO A 57 -3.65 -7.70 5.72
CA PRO A 57 -3.06 -6.83 4.70
C PRO A 57 -2.52 -7.61 3.50
N ARG A 58 -1.98 -8.81 3.74
CA ARG A 58 -1.41 -9.67 2.70
C ARG A 58 -2.49 -10.13 1.72
N THR A 59 -3.64 -10.53 2.24
CA THR A 59 -4.80 -10.92 1.42
C THR A 59 -5.40 -9.71 0.73
N PHE A 60 -5.56 -8.59 1.43
CA PHE A 60 -6.12 -7.36 0.85
C PHE A 60 -5.32 -6.88 -0.37
N LYS A 61 -3.99 -6.99 -0.32
CA LYS A 61 -3.11 -6.64 -1.45
C LYS A 61 -3.28 -7.49 -2.71
N THR A 62 -4.02 -8.60 -2.64
CA THR A 62 -4.37 -9.42 -3.80
C THR A 62 -5.55 -8.87 -4.62
N ALA A 63 -5.94 -7.63 -4.33
CA ALA A 63 -6.95 -6.86 -5.04
C ALA A 63 -6.67 -6.76 -6.55
N PHE A 64 -7.72 -6.91 -7.34
CA PHE A 64 -7.71 -6.76 -8.80
C PHE A 64 -9.07 -6.30 -9.32
N VAL A 65 -9.14 -5.92 -10.59
CA VAL A 65 -10.41 -5.53 -11.23
C VAL A 65 -11.04 -6.75 -11.88
N LYS A 66 -12.30 -7.04 -11.55
CA LYS A 66 -13.13 -8.07 -12.17
C LYS A 66 -14.48 -7.47 -12.55
N ASP A 67 -14.93 -7.62 -13.80
CA ASP A 67 -16.25 -7.18 -14.27
C ASP A 67 -16.63 -5.72 -13.95
N GLY A 68 -15.62 -4.85 -13.86
CA GLY A 68 -15.80 -3.43 -13.54
C GLY A 68 -16.00 -3.13 -12.05
N THR A 69 -15.64 -4.06 -11.17
CA THR A 69 -15.62 -3.89 -9.72
C THR A 69 -14.29 -4.37 -9.11
N LEU A 70 -14.15 -4.15 -7.81
CA LEU A 70 -13.01 -4.60 -7.03
C LEU A 70 -13.22 -6.03 -6.53
N ALA A 71 -12.24 -6.91 -6.77
CA ALA A 71 -12.23 -8.29 -6.33
C ALA A 71 -10.89 -8.67 -5.69
N PHE A 72 -10.85 -9.76 -4.93
CA PHE A 72 -9.67 -10.21 -4.19
C PHE A 72 -9.41 -11.70 -4.42
N SER A 73 -8.23 -12.04 -4.93
CA SER A 73 -7.91 -13.44 -5.26
C SER A 73 -7.48 -14.28 -4.05
N GLY A 74 -7.01 -13.63 -2.98
CA GLY A 74 -6.61 -14.27 -1.73
C GLY A 74 -7.78 -14.71 -0.84
N SER A 75 -9.02 -14.33 -1.17
CA SER A 75 -10.22 -14.77 -0.47
C SER A 75 -11.28 -15.22 -1.46
N LYS A 76 -11.72 -16.47 -1.35
CA LYS A 76 -12.62 -17.10 -2.31
C LYS A 76 -13.84 -17.70 -1.62
N VAL A 77 -14.97 -17.69 -2.33
CA VAL A 77 -16.29 -18.18 -1.92
C VAL A 77 -16.82 -19.19 -2.92
N TYR A 78 -17.63 -20.13 -2.44
CA TYR A 78 -18.40 -21.01 -3.30
C TYR A 78 -19.71 -20.31 -3.70
N VAL A 79 -19.97 -20.22 -5.00
CA VAL A 79 -21.21 -19.67 -5.53
C VAL A 79 -22.03 -20.82 -6.10
N PRO A 80 -23.22 -21.14 -5.56
CA PRO A 80 -24.07 -22.19 -6.09
C PRO A 80 -24.34 -21.99 -7.59
N GLY A 81 -24.10 -23.04 -8.38
CA GLY A 81 -24.30 -23.00 -9.83
C GLY A 81 -23.11 -22.48 -10.65
N ILE A 82 -22.01 -22.04 -10.01
CA ILE A 82 -20.77 -21.70 -10.69
C ILE A 82 -19.72 -22.77 -10.39
N THR A 83 -19.07 -23.28 -11.42
CA THR A 83 -17.98 -24.25 -11.26
C THR A 83 -16.76 -23.56 -10.68
N GLY A 84 -16.29 -24.07 -9.54
CA GLY A 84 -15.08 -23.60 -8.86
C GLY A 84 -15.29 -22.41 -7.93
N GLU A 85 -14.29 -22.19 -7.08
CA GLU A 85 -14.30 -21.08 -6.13
C GLU A 85 -14.15 -19.74 -6.85
N GLN A 86 -14.99 -18.77 -6.47
CA GLN A 86 -14.96 -17.42 -7.00
C GLN A 86 -14.26 -16.47 -6.03
N PRO A 87 -13.48 -15.49 -6.51
CA PRO A 87 -12.94 -14.44 -5.66
C PRO A 87 -14.09 -13.64 -5.02
N ILE A 88 -13.89 -13.13 -3.81
CA ILE A 88 -14.78 -12.11 -3.26
C ILE A 88 -14.67 -10.86 -4.11
N ASP A 89 -15.81 -10.33 -4.52
CA ASP A 89 -15.96 -9.02 -5.12
C ASP A 89 -16.90 -8.13 -4.30
N PHE A 90 -16.84 -6.83 -4.55
CA PHE A 90 -17.73 -5.87 -3.93
C PHE A 90 -18.80 -5.38 -4.91
N ASP A 91 -19.95 -5.00 -4.37
CA ASP A 91 -20.98 -4.32 -5.14
C ASP A 91 -20.41 -3.00 -5.68
N ARG A 92 -20.41 -2.87 -7.01
CA ARG A 92 -19.85 -1.71 -7.71
C ARG A 92 -20.51 -0.39 -7.32
N ARG A 93 -21.82 -0.39 -7.06
CA ARG A 93 -22.57 0.83 -6.71
C ARG A 93 -22.16 1.30 -5.33
N LYS A 94 -22.12 0.38 -4.36
CA LYS A 94 -21.67 0.66 -3.00
C LYS A 94 -20.22 1.12 -3.00
N LEU A 95 -19.34 0.38 -3.68
CA LEU A 95 -17.93 0.73 -3.82
C LEU A 95 -17.73 2.14 -4.38
N TYR A 96 -18.50 2.53 -5.39
CA TYR A 96 -18.43 3.87 -5.95
C TYR A 96 -18.97 4.94 -4.98
N ALA A 97 -20.11 4.68 -4.33
CA ALA A 97 -20.73 5.59 -3.39
C ALA A 97 -19.83 5.87 -2.17
N ASP A 98 -19.17 4.85 -1.65
CA ASP A 98 -18.33 4.94 -0.45
C ASP A 98 -16.94 5.51 -0.75
N SER A 99 -16.53 5.51 -2.02
CA SER A 99 -15.24 6.07 -2.44
C SER A 99 -15.22 7.60 -2.41
N LYS A 100 -14.05 8.20 -2.23
CA LYS A 100 -13.84 9.66 -2.27
C LYS A 100 -13.15 10.07 -3.58
N LEU A 101 -13.66 11.10 -4.25
CA LEU A 101 -13.02 11.66 -5.44
C LEU A 101 -11.70 12.33 -5.04
N ILE A 102 -10.61 11.99 -5.72
CA ILE A 102 -9.29 12.59 -5.49
C ILE A 102 -8.71 13.27 -6.74
N GLY A 103 -9.36 13.10 -7.89
CA GLY A 103 -8.99 13.78 -9.13
C GLY A 103 -9.84 13.33 -10.30
N THR A 104 -9.80 14.10 -11.39
CA THR A 104 -10.38 13.71 -12.68
C THR A 104 -9.22 13.65 -13.67
N SER A 105 -9.13 12.55 -14.42
CA SER A 105 -8.07 12.25 -15.39
C SER A 105 -6.65 12.62 -14.93
N VAL A 106 -5.94 11.65 -14.34
CA VAL A 106 -4.51 11.82 -14.09
C VAL A 106 -3.77 10.79 -14.91
N SER A 107 -3.10 11.28 -15.97
CA SER A 107 -1.92 10.59 -16.49
C SER A 107 -1.09 10.16 -15.29
N TYR A 108 -0.83 8.86 -15.18
CA TYR A 108 -0.10 8.15 -14.12
C TYR A 108 1.06 8.93 -13.47
N GLU A 109 1.65 9.90 -14.18
CA GLU A 109 2.65 10.84 -13.68
C GLU A 109 2.24 11.72 -12.48
N GLU A 110 1.02 12.26 -12.39
CA GLU A 110 0.71 13.23 -11.30
C GLU A 110 0.41 12.54 -9.97
N ALA A 111 -0.14 11.33 -9.98
CA ALA A 111 -0.41 10.54 -8.78
C ALA A 111 0.89 10.10 -8.05
N ILE A 112 2.01 10.01 -8.77
CA ILE A 112 3.30 9.50 -8.25
C ILE A 112 4.30 10.65 -8.00
N ARG A 113 4.00 11.89 -8.43
CA ARG A 113 4.86 13.08 -8.22
C ARG A 113 5.30 13.27 -6.75
N PRO A 114 4.45 13.06 -5.73
CA PRO A 114 4.88 13.20 -4.34
C PRO A 114 5.91 12.13 -3.91
N GLN A 115 5.86 10.94 -4.50
CA GLN A 115 6.73 9.81 -4.13
C GLN A 115 8.08 9.84 -4.86
N LYS A 116 8.12 10.23 -6.15
CA LYS A 116 9.38 10.38 -6.90
C LYS A 116 10.29 11.43 -6.27
N LYS A 117 9.76 12.59 -5.84
CA LYS A 117 10.55 13.62 -5.11
C LYS A 117 11.17 13.08 -3.82
N ARG A 118 10.44 12.25 -3.05
CA ARG A 118 10.96 11.67 -1.80
C ARG A 118 12.05 10.64 -2.06
N LEU A 119 11.91 9.81 -3.08
CA LEU A 119 12.92 8.81 -3.45
C LEU A 119 14.18 9.46 -4.03
N GLU A 120 14.02 10.49 -4.85
CA GLU A 120 15.14 11.24 -5.44
C GLU A 120 15.94 12.00 -4.37
N ASN A 121 15.26 12.62 -3.40
CA ASN A 121 15.93 13.25 -2.25
C ASN A 121 16.69 12.24 -1.37
N ARG A 122 16.19 11.00 -1.27
CA ARG A 122 16.90 9.93 -0.54
C ARG A 122 18.15 9.48 -1.29
N LYS A 123 18.08 9.34 -2.61
CA LYS A 123 19.24 9.01 -3.47
C LYS A 123 20.32 10.11 -3.46
N ARG A 124 19.93 11.39 -3.50
CA ARG A 124 20.87 12.51 -3.41
C ARG A 124 21.57 12.57 -2.05
N ARG A 125 20.88 12.18 -0.98
CA ARG A 125 21.47 12.08 0.36
C ARG A 125 22.48 10.93 0.47
N THR A 126 22.19 9.76 -0.09
CA THR A 126 23.13 8.63 -0.06
C THR A 126 24.38 8.91 -0.90
N SER A 127 24.24 9.49 -2.11
CA SER A 127 25.42 9.81 -2.92
C SER A 127 26.28 10.93 -2.31
N ALA A 128 25.67 11.88 -1.59
CA ALA A 128 26.42 12.92 -0.87
C ALA A 128 27.17 12.36 0.35
N VAL A 129 26.61 11.35 1.03
CA VAL A 129 27.28 10.63 2.14
C VAL A 129 28.44 9.80 1.60
N GLU A 130 28.24 9.04 0.52
CA GLU A 130 29.31 8.25 -0.12
C GLU A 130 30.47 9.14 -0.62
N HIS A 131 30.18 10.31 -1.19
CA HIS A 131 31.22 11.26 -1.58
C HIS A 131 31.96 11.91 -0.40
N LEU A 132 31.33 12.03 0.77
CA LEU A 132 32.00 12.49 1.99
C LEU A 132 32.89 11.40 2.60
N GLU A 133 32.45 10.15 2.56
CA GLU A 133 33.23 9.00 3.05
C GLU A 133 34.48 8.75 2.20
N HIS A 134 34.38 8.87 0.86
CA HIS A 134 35.55 8.71 0.00
C HIS A 134 36.59 9.84 0.19
N LYS A 135 36.13 11.08 0.44
CA LYS A 135 37.05 12.20 0.77
C LYS A 135 37.72 12.07 2.13
N LEU A 136 37.14 11.31 3.06
CA LEU A 136 37.73 11.00 4.36
C LEU A 136 38.66 9.78 4.30
N SER A 137 38.53 8.95 3.26
CA SER A 137 39.38 7.76 3.02
C SER A 137 40.71 8.10 2.33
N ASP A 138 40.77 9.19 1.57
CA ASP A 138 41.94 9.55 0.76
C ASP A 138 42.85 10.62 1.40
N SER A 139 42.56 11.03 2.64
CA SER A 139 43.47 11.88 3.43
C SER A 139 44.17 11.04 4.50
N ASP A 140 45.46 10.80 4.25
CA ASP A 140 46.40 10.19 5.17
C ASP A 140 46.29 10.73 6.61
N SER A 141 46.31 9.79 7.56
CA SER A 141 46.78 9.94 8.94
C SER A 141 46.12 11.05 9.80
N PHE A 142 45.07 10.67 10.54
CA PHE A 142 44.83 11.26 11.86
C PHE A 142 44.66 10.15 12.91
N ASN A 143 45.67 10.06 13.79
CA ASN A 143 45.57 9.37 15.08
C ASN A 143 44.45 10.01 15.90
N ILE A 144 43.25 9.44 15.85
CA ILE A 144 42.17 9.82 16.76
C ILE A 144 42.16 8.78 17.89
N ALA A 145 42.54 9.24 19.08
CA ALA A 145 42.61 8.44 20.29
C ALA A 145 41.28 7.67 20.56
N PRO A 146 41.32 6.45 21.15
CA PRO A 146 40.15 5.59 21.36
C PRO A 146 39.04 6.15 22.30
N ALA A 147 39.21 7.37 22.82
CA ALA A 147 38.33 7.93 23.85
C ALA A 147 37.07 8.64 23.30
N MET A 148 36.97 8.92 21.99
CA MET A 148 35.78 9.60 21.42
C MET A 148 34.75 8.67 20.76
N ILE A 149 35.03 7.39 20.58
CA ILE A 149 34.06 6.41 20.05
C ILE A 149 33.04 6.00 21.12
N LYS A 150 33.28 6.31 22.41
CA LYS A 150 32.37 5.98 23.53
C LYS A 150 31.10 6.84 23.64
N ARG A 151 30.88 7.85 22.78
CA ARG A 151 29.69 8.73 22.86
C ARG A 151 28.64 8.54 21.78
N ILE A 152 28.89 7.70 20.77
CA ILE A 152 27.89 7.39 19.75
C ILE A 152 27.17 6.07 20.05
N ASP A 153 27.79 5.20 20.85
CA ASP A 153 27.31 3.84 21.12
C ASP A 153 26.22 3.73 22.21
N THR A 154 25.79 4.84 22.81
CA THR A 154 24.76 4.85 23.88
C THR A 154 23.36 5.22 23.39
N ARG A 155 23.20 5.52 22.09
CA ARG A 155 21.91 5.95 21.52
C ARG A 155 21.29 4.95 20.55
N VAL A 156 21.71 3.68 20.61
CA VAL A 156 21.12 2.56 19.84
C VAL A 156 20.21 1.65 20.69
N LYS A 157 20.05 1.85 22.01
CA LYS A 157 19.19 0.98 22.82
C LYS A 157 17.84 1.63 23.16
N GLN A 158 16.83 1.32 22.34
CA GLN A 158 15.35 1.33 22.54
C GLN A 158 14.71 1.73 21.20
N LEU A 159 13.93 0.97 20.45
CA LEU A 159 13.09 -0.20 20.71
C LEU A 159 12.80 -0.89 19.34
N VAL A 160 12.94 -2.21 19.31
CA VAL A 160 12.37 -3.14 18.31
C VAL A 160 10.92 -3.42 18.77
N ALA A 161 9.87 -3.51 17.93
CA ALA A 161 9.55 -4.64 17.07
C ALA A 161 8.24 -4.36 16.29
N ILE A 162 8.14 -4.82 15.04
CA ILE A 162 7.14 -5.84 14.62
C ILE A 162 7.72 -6.60 13.42
N GLY A 163 7.99 -7.89 13.60
CA GLY A 163 7.86 -8.90 12.55
C GLY A 163 9.15 -9.57 12.04
N GLY A 164 9.67 -10.53 12.80
CA GLY A 164 10.64 -11.53 12.32
C GLY A 164 11.64 -11.90 13.41
N GLU A 165 11.35 -12.99 14.13
CA GLU A 165 12.14 -13.60 15.21
C GLU A 165 13.65 -13.66 14.93
N LEU A 166 14.47 -13.56 15.99
CA LEU A 166 15.60 -14.48 16.17
C LEU A 166 16.16 -14.46 17.61
N ILE A 167 15.85 -15.55 18.31
CA ILE A 167 16.68 -16.41 19.18
C ILE A 167 17.36 -15.78 20.42
N GLU A 168 17.01 -16.33 21.59
CA GLU A 168 17.76 -16.23 22.84
C GLU A 168 19.05 -17.06 22.78
N LEU A 169 20.15 -16.50 23.26
CA LEU A 169 21.28 -17.27 23.79
C LEU A 169 21.66 -16.66 25.14
N GLU A 170 21.76 -17.53 26.14
CA GLU A 170 22.19 -17.25 27.53
C GLU A 170 23.49 -16.45 27.64
#